data_AF-A0A4R0IMA2-F1
#
_entry.id   AF-A0A4R0IMA2-F1
#
_cell.length_a   1.000
_cell.length_b   1.000
_cell.length_c   1.000
_cell.angle_alpha   90.00
_cell.angle_beta   90.00
_cell.angle_gamma   90.00
#
_symmetry.space_group_name_H-M   'P 1'
#
loop_
_entity.id
_entity.type
_entity.pdbx_description
1 polymer ?
#
loop_
_entity_poly.entity_id
_entity_poly.type
_entity_poly.pdbx_seq_one_letter_code
_entity_poly.pdbx_strand_id
1 'polypeptide(L)'
;MGTLAAAQPLLIALILAWSGYGKLTSPDQADRTALPRLLGESGTARPGWFGASRAVAAYRGVAVLEIVIALLLLRSWAIGAVAAVALSVGFTGFLVYSKIVVPEASCGCAGKSAKPVGNRAIGRALLLLATAGLAATASTAWWSAGVGLLVLVVEAAAFAMLSAELDRYWLLPLRRLRIRLGHPYAGTASDDTPLVATQRRVLLSPAYRAVDGLLRSDIHDYWDDEDWRYVSYAAKYDGRRATAVFAVPHQNSTPSAIRVAVVDEEGLTLYRPTVLATAG
;
A
#
# COMPACT_ATOMS: atom_id res chain seq x y z
N MET A 1 24.62 -26.68 0.95
CA MET A 1 24.15 -25.67 1.92
C MET A 1 24.96 -24.38 1.87
N GLY A 2 26.30 -24.43 1.85
CA GLY A 2 27.15 -23.23 1.83
C GLY A 2 26.88 -22.26 0.66
N THR A 3 26.66 -22.77 -0.56
CA THR A 3 26.36 -21.94 -1.75
C THR A 3 25.02 -21.21 -1.67
N LEU A 4 24.02 -21.83 -1.04
CA LEU A 4 22.71 -21.21 -0.81
C LEU A 4 22.81 -20.13 0.26
N ALA A 5 23.44 -20.43 1.39
CA ALA A 5 23.66 -19.47 2.48
C ALA A 5 24.45 -18.25 1.99
N ALA A 6 25.46 -18.45 1.15
CA ALA A 6 26.25 -17.37 0.56
C ALA A 6 25.44 -16.45 -0.37
N ALA A 7 24.39 -16.95 -1.02
CA ALA A 7 23.57 -16.17 -1.95
C ALA A 7 22.56 -15.26 -1.22
N GLN A 8 22.09 -15.66 -0.03
CA GLN A 8 21.04 -14.98 0.74
C GLN A 8 21.28 -13.48 0.99
N PRO A 9 22.50 -12.99 1.32
CA PRO A 9 22.75 -11.57 1.55
C PRO A 9 22.32 -10.66 0.38
N LEU A 10 22.43 -11.12 -0.86
CA LEU A 10 22.04 -10.34 -2.04
C LEU A 10 20.53 -10.11 -2.08
N LEU A 11 19.75 -11.18 -1.88
CA LEU A 11 18.29 -11.10 -1.90
C LEU A 11 17.78 -10.23 -0.74
N ILE A 12 18.33 -10.44 0.47
CA ILE A 12 17.96 -9.65 1.65
C ILE A 12 18.33 -8.18 1.44
N ALA A 13 19.53 -7.88 0.96
CA ALA A 13 19.96 -6.51 0.69
C ALA A 13 19.04 -5.82 -0.33
N LEU A 14 18.68 -6.52 -1.42
CA LEU A 14 17.76 -6.00 -2.42
C LEU A 14 16.37 -5.69 -1.83
N ILE A 15 15.81 -6.62 -1.04
CA ILE A 15 14.49 -6.45 -0.40
C ILE A 15 14.50 -5.27 0.57
N LEU A 16 15.54 -5.18 1.43
CA LEU A 16 15.66 -4.11 2.41
C LEU A 16 15.90 -2.75 1.75
N ALA A 17 16.74 -2.69 0.71
CA ALA A 17 16.96 -1.46 -0.04
C ALA A 17 15.67 -0.98 -0.74
N TRP A 18 14.93 -1.91 -1.38
CA TRP A 18 13.65 -1.60 -2.00
C TRP A 18 12.60 -1.11 -0.99
N SER A 19 12.46 -1.82 0.13
CA SER A 19 11.57 -1.43 1.22
C SER A 19 11.92 -0.06 1.79
N GLY A 20 13.18 0.16 2.15
CA GLY A 20 13.66 1.42 2.72
C GLY A 20 13.47 2.59 1.75
N TYR A 21 13.77 2.40 0.47
CA TYR A 21 13.53 3.40 -0.56
C TYR A 21 12.03 3.76 -0.68
N GLY A 22 11.14 2.76 -0.67
CA GLY A 22 9.69 2.98 -0.68
C GLY A 22 9.19 3.80 0.51
N LYS A 23 9.77 3.60 1.69
CA LYS A 23 9.42 4.34 2.92
C LYS A 23 9.93 5.78 2.90
N LEU A 24 11.13 6.01 2.38
CA LEU A 24 11.72 7.35 2.26
C LEU A 24 10.99 8.21 1.21
N THR A 25 10.56 7.61 0.11
CA THR A 25 9.86 8.31 -0.98
C THR A 25 8.39 8.59 -0.71
N SER A 26 7.80 7.98 0.32
CA SER A 26 6.38 8.13 0.65
C SER A 26 6.14 8.20 2.16
N PRO A 27 6.65 9.25 2.85
CA PRO A 27 6.56 9.37 4.30
C PRO A 27 5.12 9.49 4.82
N ASP A 28 4.20 10.00 3.99
CA ASP A 28 2.78 10.17 4.30
C ASP A 28 2.07 8.82 4.57
N GLN A 29 2.70 7.69 4.23
CA GLN A 29 2.16 6.38 4.56
C GLN A 29 2.24 6.05 6.05
N ALA A 30 3.08 6.75 6.82
CA ALA A 30 3.25 6.50 8.25
C ALA A 30 1.93 6.64 9.04
N ASP A 31 1.08 7.58 8.65
CA ASP A 31 -0.19 7.86 9.32
C ASP A 31 -1.20 6.72 9.17
N ARG A 32 -1.05 5.91 8.10
CA ARG A 32 -1.91 4.75 7.81
C ARG A 32 -1.44 3.45 8.47
N THR A 33 -0.35 3.50 9.22
CA THR A 33 0.22 2.33 9.89
C THR A 33 -0.33 2.15 11.31
N ALA A 34 0.08 1.08 11.99
CA ALA A 34 -0.18 0.91 13.42
C ALA A 34 0.62 1.89 14.31
N LEU A 35 1.66 2.55 13.78
CA LEU A 35 2.58 3.39 14.57
C LEU A 35 1.88 4.54 15.31
N PRO A 36 1.00 5.37 14.70
CA PRO A 36 0.35 6.46 15.41
C PRO A 36 -0.50 5.98 16.60
N ARG A 37 -1.16 4.82 16.46
CA ARG A 37 -1.98 4.23 17.53
C ARG A 37 -1.11 3.67 18.66
N LEU A 38 -0.02 3.00 18.33
CA LEU A 38 0.89 2.41 19.31
C LEU A 38 1.74 3.47 20.04
N LEU A 39 2.04 4.58 19.38
CA LEU A 39 2.77 5.71 19.97
C LEU A 39 1.85 6.70 20.72
N GLY A 40 0.55 6.43 20.78
CA GLY A 40 -0.44 7.24 21.50
C GLY A 40 -0.77 8.59 20.85
N GLU A 41 -0.57 8.73 19.54
CA GLU A 41 -0.79 9.97 18.78
C GLU A 41 -2.24 10.12 18.26
N SER A 42 -3.19 9.30 18.74
CA SER A 42 -4.57 9.22 18.24
C SER A 42 -5.49 10.43 18.55
N GLY A 43 -4.93 11.61 18.82
CA GLY A 43 -5.70 12.85 18.98
C GLY A 43 -4.79 14.07 19.06
N THR A 44 -4.93 15.01 18.12
CA THR A 44 -4.35 16.37 18.17
C THR A 44 -2.89 16.43 18.64
N ALA A 45 -2.03 15.55 18.12
CA ALA A 45 -0.63 15.54 18.50
C ALA A 45 0.09 16.78 17.93
N ARG A 46 0.55 17.64 18.83
CA ARG A 46 1.38 18.82 18.55
C ARG A 46 2.62 18.38 17.77
N PRO A 47 3.01 19.06 16.67
CA PRO A 47 4.23 18.71 15.95
C PRO A 47 5.41 18.70 16.92
N GLY A 48 6.23 17.64 16.88
CA GLY A 48 7.45 17.54 17.69
C GLY A 48 8.45 18.64 17.32
N TRP A 49 9.61 18.64 17.97
CA TRP A 49 10.68 19.66 17.87
C TRP A 49 11.18 19.95 16.43
N PHE A 50 10.81 19.11 15.44
CA PHE A 50 11.11 19.26 14.01
C PHE A 50 9.87 19.28 13.09
N GLY A 51 8.65 19.46 13.60
CA GLY A 51 7.45 19.54 12.77
C GLY A 51 6.89 18.20 12.26
N ALA A 52 7.56 17.07 12.49
CA ALA A 52 7.09 15.73 12.10
C ALA A 52 6.43 14.98 13.27
N SER A 53 5.41 14.16 12.98
CA SER A 53 4.83 13.22 13.95
C SER A 53 5.87 12.16 14.35
N ARG A 54 5.77 11.61 15.58
CA ARG A 54 6.71 10.57 16.02
C ARG A 54 6.57 9.33 15.14
N ALA A 55 5.36 9.04 14.64
CA ALA A 55 5.12 7.99 13.66
C ALA A 55 5.96 8.16 12.39
N VAL A 56 5.98 9.35 11.77
CA VAL A 56 6.79 9.63 10.58
C VAL A 56 8.29 9.52 10.88
N ALA A 57 8.74 10.02 12.02
CA ALA A 57 10.14 9.93 12.44
C ALA A 57 10.58 8.47 12.63
N ALA A 58 9.78 7.66 13.33
CA ALA A 58 10.02 6.23 13.51
C ALA A 58 10.01 5.49 12.16
N TYR A 59 9.06 5.80 11.28
CA TYR A 59 8.95 5.21 9.95
C TYR A 59 10.20 5.48 9.09
N ARG A 60 10.69 6.73 9.09
CA ARG A 60 11.95 7.10 8.43
C ARG A 60 13.17 6.47 9.09
N GLY A 61 13.19 6.38 10.41
CA GLY A 61 14.26 5.72 11.16
C GLY A 61 14.41 4.26 10.76
N VAL A 62 13.30 3.53 10.66
CA VAL A 62 13.29 2.15 10.15
C VAL A 62 13.77 2.10 8.70
N ALA A 63 13.34 3.03 7.84
CA ALA A 63 13.78 3.08 6.45
C ALA A 63 15.30 3.26 6.30
N VAL A 64 15.88 4.16 7.09
CA VAL A 64 17.34 4.36 7.13
C VAL A 64 18.04 3.09 7.64
N LEU A 65 17.52 2.48 8.70
CA LEU A 65 18.07 1.24 9.25
C LEU A 65 18.07 0.10 8.22
N GLU A 66 16.99 -0.05 7.44
CA GLU A 66 16.91 -1.04 6.35
C GLU A 66 18.01 -0.82 5.30
N ILE A 67 18.21 0.42 4.85
CA ILE A 67 19.24 0.74 3.85
C ILE A 67 20.64 0.52 4.41
N VAL A 68 20.90 0.91 5.67
CA VAL A 68 22.19 0.68 6.32
C VAL A 68 22.48 -0.82 6.42
N ILE A 69 21.51 -1.64 6.81
CA ILE A 69 21.66 -3.09 6.89
C ILE A 69 21.89 -3.69 5.48
N ALA A 70 21.19 -3.20 4.46
CA ALA A 70 21.42 -3.62 3.07
C ALA A 70 22.86 -3.33 2.61
N LEU A 71 23.40 -2.14 2.90
CA LEU A 71 24.78 -1.79 2.59
C LEU A 71 25.78 -2.62 3.40
N LEU A 72 25.49 -2.89 4.68
CA LEU A 72 26.30 -3.77 5.54
C LEU A 72 26.33 -5.20 4.99
N LEU A 73 25.22 -5.74 4.48
CA LEU A 73 25.19 -7.07 3.86
C LEU A 73 26.12 -7.16 2.64
N LEU A 74 26.28 -6.08 1.88
CA LEU A 74 27.18 -6.02 0.72
C LEU A 74 28.65 -5.86 1.13
N ARG A 75 28.92 -5.10 2.21
CA ARG A 75 30.29 -4.77 2.64
C ARG A 75 30.90 -5.78 3.64
N SER A 76 30.10 -6.26 4.58
CA SER A 76 30.46 -7.11 5.71
C SER A 76 29.33 -8.09 6.02
N TRP A 77 29.20 -9.13 5.18
CA TRP A 77 28.05 -10.05 5.17
C TRP A 77 27.72 -10.66 6.53
N ALA A 78 28.71 -10.98 7.37
CA ALA A 78 28.47 -11.58 8.69
C ALA A 78 27.75 -10.61 9.65
N ILE A 79 28.24 -9.37 9.75
CA ILE A 79 27.61 -8.33 10.58
C ILE A 79 26.24 -7.97 10.00
N GLY A 80 26.16 -7.80 8.68
CA GLY A 80 24.90 -7.54 7.97
C GLY A 80 23.86 -8.63 8.20
N ALA A 81 24.26 -9.90 8.20
CA ALA A 81 23.35 -11.03 8.42
C ALA A 81 22.78 -11.05 9.84
N VAL A 82 23.62 -10.82 10.86
CA VAL A 82 23.15 -10.72 12.26
C VAL A 82 22.20 -9.54 12.43
N ALA A 83 22.52 -8.38 11.86
CA ALA A 83 21.65 -7.21 11.89
C ALA A 83 20.32 -7.46 11.16
N ALA A 84 20.35 -8.15 10.02
CA ALA A 84 19.15 -8.54 9.27
C ALA A 84 18.28 -9.54 10.06
N VAL A 85 18.88 -10.49 10.79
CA VAL A 85 18.15 -11.40 11.68
C VAL A 85 17.46 -10.59 12.79
N ALA A 86 18.19 -9.72 13.48
CA ALA A 86 17.63 -8.88 14.54
C ALA A 86 16.46 -8.02 14.04
N LEU A 87 16.62 -7.39 12.88
CA LEU A 87 15.56 -6.60 12.23
C LEU A 87 14.35 -7.47 11.87
N SER A 88 14.57 -8.66 11.30
CA SER A 88 13.51 -9.58 10.88
C SER A 88 12.72 -10.15 12.06
N VAL A 89 13.40 -10.43 13.18
CA VAL A 89 12.76 -10.78 14.46
C VAL A 89 11.89 -9.60 14.93
N GLY A 90 12.43 -8.37 14.90
CA GLY A 90 11.69 -7.16 15.26
C GLY A 90 10.43 -6.96 14.41
N PHE A 91 10.53 -7.09 13.09
CA PHE A 91 9.37 -7.00 12.19
C PHE A 91 8.35 -8.10 12.44
N THR A 92 8.80 -9.35 12.60
CA THR A 92 7.89 -10.47 12.87
C THR A 92 7.16 -10.26 14.20
N GLY A 93 7.87 -9.90 15.27
CA GLY A 93 7.29 -9.60 16.57
C GLY A 93 6.31 -8.43 16.50
N PHE A 94 6.68 -7.34 15.82
CA PHE A 94 5.80 -6.19 15.62
C PHE A 94 4.52 -6.54 14.86
N LEU A 95 4.60 -7.39 13.83
CA LEU A 95 3.44 -7.83 13.06
C LEU A 95 2.50 -8.70 13.87
N VAL A 96 3.05 -9.66 14.62
CA VAL A 96 2.26 -10.53 15.50
C VAL A 96 1.60 -9.70 16.60
N TYR A 97 2.35 -8.79 17.22
CA TYR A 97 1.82 -7.89 18.24
C TYR A 97 0.72 -6.97 17.69
N SER A 98 0.95 -6.33 16.53
CA SER A 98 -0.05 -5.47 15.88
C SER A 98 -1.31 -6.22 15.50
N LYS A 99 -1.19 -7.49 15.07
CA LYS A 99 -2.34 -8.34 14.76
C LYS A 99 -3.20 -8.65 15.99
N ILE A 100 -2.61 -8.68 17.18
CA ILE A 100 -3.31 -8.94 18.44
C ILE A 100 -3.94 -7.66 18.98
N VAL A 101 -3.20 -6.55 18.99
CA VAL A 101 -3.61 -5.30 19.66
C VAL A 101 -4.44 -4.40 18.76
N VAL A 102 -4.12 -4.33 17.46
CA VAL A 102 -4.77 -3.43 16.49
C VAL A 102 -4.98 -4.15 15.14
N PRO A 103 -5.84 -5.18 15.08
CA PRO A 103 -5.98 -6.05 13.91
C PRO A 103 -6.35 -5.29 12.63
N GLU A 104 -7.08 -4.18 12.76
CA GLU A 104 -7.52 -3.34 11.63
C GLU A 104 -6.44 -2.38 11.10
N ALA A 105 -5.32 -2.21 11.79
CA ALA A 105 -4.24 -1.35 11.33
C ALA A 105 -3.38 -2.02 10.26
N SER A 106 -2.88 -1.25 9.30
CA SER A 106 -1.85 -1.73 8.37
C SER A 106 -0.48 -1.72 9.07
N CYS A 107 0.38 -2.69 8.75
CA CYS A 107 1.70 -2.75 9.39
C CYS A 107 2.69 -1.74 8.84
N GLY A 108 2.53 -1.27 7.60
CA GLY A 108 3.50 -0.38 6.92
C GLY A 108 4.94 -0.91 6.78
N CYS A 109 5.28 -2.05 7.39
CA CYS A 109 6.65 -2.55 7.51
C CYS A 109 7.28 -2.92 6.17
N ALA A 110 6.50 -3.18 5.12
CA ALA A 110 7.02 -3.44 3.78
C ALA A 110 5.94 -3.27 2.69
N GLY A 111 5.19 -2.16 2.71
CA GLY A 111 4.28 -1.81 1.61
C GLY A 111 3.27 -0.70 1.90
N LYS A 112 2.74 -0.13 0.81
CA LYS A 112 1.77 0.97 0.65
C LYS A 112 0.32 0.58 0.86
N SER A 113 0.02 -0.68 1.16
CA SER A 113 -1.35 -1.16 1.26
C SER A 113 -1.96 -0.82 2.63
N ALA A 114 -3.09 -0.10 2.64
CA ALA A 114 -3.88 0.18 3.85
C ALA A 114 -4.70 -1.03 4.34
N LYS A 115 -4.35 -2.26 3.91
CA LYS A 115 -5.05 -3.48 4.32
C LYS A 115 -4.59 -3.90 5.73
N PRO A 116 -5.51 -4.48 6.53
CA PRO A 116 -5.19 -5.13 7.80
C PRO A 116 -4.00 -6.11 7.71
N VAL A 117 -3.29 -6.32 8.82
CA VAL A 117 -2.17 -7.28 8.88
C VAL A 117 -2.65 -8.70 8.61
N GLY A 118 -2.48 -9.16 7.37
CA GLY A 118 -2.86 -10.51 6.94
C GLY A 118 -1.78 -11.57 7.20
N ASN A 119 -2.17 -12.85 7.10
CA ASN A 119 -1.26 -13.99 7.24
C ASN A 119 -0.10 -13.95 6.23
N ARG A 120 -0.31 -13.37 5.04
CA ARG A 120 0.74 -13.19 4.02
C ARG A 120 1.86 -12.25 4.48
N ALA A 121 1.52 -11.18 5.20
CA ALA A 121 2.52 -10.24 5.72
C ALA A 121 3.40 -10.92 6.77
N ILE A 122 2.80 -11.73 7.66
CA ILE A 122 3.53 -12.54 8.64
C ILE A 122 4.38 -13.59 7.93
N GLY A 123 3.83 -14.31 6.95
CA GLY A 123 4.56 -15.29 6.16
C GLY A 123 5.78 -14.68 5.46
N ARG A 124 5.66 -13.47 4.91
CA ARG A 124 6.79 -12.74 4.31
C ARG A 124 7.87 -12.38 5.32
N ALA A 125 7.48 -11.93 6.52
CA ALA A 125 8.44 -11.60 7.58
C ALA A 125 9.15 -12.85 8.11
N LEU A 126 8.43 -13.96 8.26
CA LEU A 126 9.02 -15.26 8.62
C LEU A 126 9.95 -15.78 7.53
N LEU A 127 9.61 -15.59 6.26
CA LEU A 127 10.49 -15.93 5.14
C LEU A 127 11.77 -15.10 5.19
N LEU A 128 11.66 -13.78 5.43
CA LEU A 128 12.82 -12.90 5.60
C LEU A 128 13.69 -13.34 6.78
N LEU A 129 13.09 -13.67 7.92
CA LEU A 129 13.79 -14.19 9.08
C LEU A 129 14.50 -15.51 8.77
N ALA A 130 13.86 -16.44 8.06
CA ALA A 130 14.46 -17.70 7.66
C ALA A 130 15.66 -17.48 6.71
N THR A 131 15.51 -16.63 5.69
CA THR A 131 16.61 -16.29 4.76
C THR A 131 17.76 -15.59 5.48
N ALA A 132 17.48 -14.70 6.43
CA ALA A 132 18.50 -14.03 7.23
C ALA A 132 19.22 -15.00 8.18
N GLY A 133 18.48 -15.92 8.79
CA GLY A 133 19.06 -16.98 9.61
C GLY A 133 19.99 -17.88 8.79
N LEU A 134 19.58 -18.26 7.58
CA LEU A 134 20.43 -19.00 6.65
C LEU A 134 21.67 -18.18 6.25
N ALA A 135 21.53 -16.89 5.94
CA ALA A 135 22.65 -16.01 5.63
C ALA A 135 23.68 -15.94 6.76
N ALA A 136 23.24 -15.97 8.01
CA ALA A 136 24.12 -15.93 9.19
C ALA A 136 24.98 -17.20 9.33
N THR A 137 24.62 -18.30 8.67
CA THR A 137 25.41 -19.55 8.64
C THR A 137 26.41 -19.59 7.47
N ALA A 138 26.45 -18.56 6.62
CA ALA A 138 27.34 -18.52 5.47
C ALA A 138 28.81 -18.38 5.88
N SER A 139 29.61 -19.40 5.57
CA SER A 139 31.07 -19.40 5.75
C SER A 139 31.83 -18.78 4.57
N THR A 140 31.13 -18.50 3.47
CA THR A 140 31.70 -17.99 2.23
C THR A 140 30.88 -16.80 1.74
N ALA A 141 31.52 -15.94 0.97
CA ALA A 141 30.89 -14.72 0.49
C ALA A 141 30.03 -14.96 -0.76
N TRP A 142 29.14 -14.01 -1.04
CA TRP A 142 28.11 -14.13 -2.08
C TRP A 142 28.64 -14.32 -3.50
N TRP A 143 29.85 -13.86 -3.81
CA TRP A 143 30.46 -14.07 -5.12
C TRP A 143 30.78 -15.55 -5.41
N SER A 144 30.76 -16.41 -4.38
CA SER A 144 30.95 -17.87 -4.52
C SER A 144 29.63 -18.65 -4.62
N ALA A 145 28.49 -17.98 -4.73
CA ALA A 145 27.16 -18.59 -4.69
C ALA A 145 26.90 -19.60 -5.83
N GLY A 146 27.52 -19.44 -7.01
CA GLY A 146 27.37 -20.34 -8.15
C GLY A 146 25.89 -20.64 -8.47
N VAL A 147 25.52 -21.92 -8.50
CA VAL A 147 24.15 -22.40 -8.78
C VAL A 147 23.12 -21.93 -7.73
N GLY A 148 23.57 -21.47 -6.55
CA GLY A 148 22.70 -20.89 -5.52
C GLY A 148 21.90 -19.67 -6.00
N LEU A 149 22.36 -18.99 -7.06
CA LEU A 149 21.61 -17.94 -7.75
C LEU A 149 20.25 -18.39 -8.29
N LEU A 150 20.11 -19.65 -8.72
CA LEU A 150 18.80 -20.17 -9.18
C LEU A 150 17.79 -20.27 -8.04
N VAL A 151 18.25 -20.61 -6.83
CA VAL A 151 17.38 -20.66 -5.66
C VAL A 151 16.93 -19.26 -5.25
N LEU A 152 17.78 -18.24 -5.43
CA LEU A 152 17.36 -16.85 -5.23
C LEU A 152 16.19 -16.45 -6.13
N VAL A 153 16.11 -16.96 -7.36
CA VAL A 153 14.97 -16.67 -8.25
C VAL A 153 13.68 -17.26 -7.68
N VAL A 154 13.74 -18.49 -7.17
CA VAL A 154 12.58 -19.16 -6.55
C VAL A 154 12.17 -18.45 -5.25
N GLU A 155 13.13 -18.05 -4.42
CA GLU A 155 12.85 -17.31 -3.18
C GLU A 155 12.31 -15.91 -3.47
N ALA A 156 12.87 -15.19 -4.44
CA ALA A 156 12.34 -13.91 -4.90
C ALA A 156 10.90 -14.05 -5.41
N ALA A 157 10.60 -15.13 -6.15
CA ALA A 157 9.24 -15.45 -6.58
C ALA A 157 8.31 -15.73 -5.38
N ALA A 158 8.78 -16.45 -4.35
CA ALA A 158 8.02 -16.67 -3.13
C ALA A 158 7.75 -15.36 -2.37
N PHE A 159 8.74 -14.46 -2.27
CA PHE A 159 8.56 -13.11 -1.72
C PHE A 159 7.55 -12.29 -2.51
N ALA A 160 7.64 -12.32 -3.84
CA ALA A 160 6.70 -11.66 -4.74
C ALA A 160 5.27 -12.21 -4.55
N MET A 161 5.12 -13.52 -4.39
CA MET A 161 3.84 -14.19 -4.17
C MET A 161 3.21 -13.83 -2.82
N LEU A 162 4.02 -13.65 -1.78
CA LEU A 162 3.57 -13.22 -0.46
C LEU A 162 3.35 -11.70 -0.37
N SER A 163 3.89 -10.92 -1.30
CA SER A 163 3.75 -9.47 -1.34
C SER A 163 2.42 -9.06 -1.97
N ALA A 164 1.50 -8.57 -1.13
CA ALA A 164 0.18 -8.09 -1.55
C ALA A 164 0.23 -6.90 -2.55
N GLU A 165 1.36 -6.21 -2.65
CA GLU A 165 1.55 -5.14 -3.64
C GLU A 165 1.74 -5.68 -5.05
N LEU A 166 2.40 -6.84 -5.15
CA LEU A 166 2.67 -7.49 -6.42
C LEU A 166 1.44 -8.21 -6.97
N ASP A 167 0.41 -8.46 -6.14
CA ASP A 167 -0.86 -9.03 -6.57
C ASP A 167 -1.43 -8.31 -7.81
N ARG A 168 -1.27 -6.99 -7.93
CA ARG A 168 -1.73 -6.23 -9.10
C ARG A 168 -1.01 -6.64 -10.38
N TYR A 169 0.28 -6.95 -10.29
CA TYR A 169 1.15 -7.25 -11.44
C TYR A 169 1.10 -8.72 -11.87
N TRP A 170 0.84 -9.67 -10.96
CA TRP A 170 0.82 -11.10 -11.31
C TRP A 170 -0.52 -11.79 -11.04
N LEU A 171 -1.18 -11.54 -9.91
CA LEU A 171 -2.46 -12.20 -9.59
C LEU A 171 -3.62 -11.70 -10.44
N LEU A 172 -3.69 -10.40 -10.73
CA LEU A 172 -4.73 -9.87 -11.61
C LEU A 172 -4.65 -10.44 -13.04
N PRO A 173 -3.49 -10.42 -13.74
CA PRO A 173 -3.43 -11.03 -15.06
C PRO A 173 -3.70 -12.53 -15.01
N LEU A 174 -3.24 -13.25 -13.98
CA LEU A 174 -3.54 -14.68 -13.83
C LEU A 174 -5.04 -14.94 -13.60
N ARG A 175 -5.71 -14.12 -12.78
CA ARG A 175 -7.17 -14.20 -12.57
C ARG A 175 -7.92 -13.85 -13.86
N ARG A 176 -7.50 -12.81 -14.58
CA ARG A 176 -8.09 -12.42 -15.88
C ARG A 176 -7.95 -13.55 -16.90
N LEU A 177 -6.78 -14.19 -16.97
CA LEU A 177 -6.54 -15.36 -17.82
C LEU A 177 -7.46 -16.52 -17.42
N ARG A 178 -7.54 -16.83 -16.12
CA ARG A 178 -8.43 -17.90 -15.63
C ARG A 178 -9.90 -17.63 -15.97
N ILE A 179 -10.34 -16.38 -15.84
CA ILE A 179 -11.71 -15.98 -16.19
C ILE A 179 -11.89 -16.07 -17.72
N ARG A 180 -10.94 -15.60 -18.52
CA ARG A 180 -10.96 -15.77 -19.99
C ARG A 180 -11.03 -17.23 -20.43
N LEU A 181 -10.41 -18.15 -19.69
CA LEU A 181 -10.41 -19.57 -20.05
C LEU A 181 -11.66 -20.32 -19.59
N GLY A 182 -12.38 -19.82 -18.57
CA GLY A 182 -13.43 -20.58 -17.89
C GLY A 182 -14.80 -19.90 -17.82
N HIS A 183 -14.99 -18.69 -18.35
CA HIS A 183 -16.30 -18.02 -18.35
C HIS A 183 -16.97 -18.05 -19.72
N PRO A 184 -18.28 -18.36 -19.79
CA PRO A 184 -19.06 -18.35 -21.04
C PRO A 184 -19.16 -16.95 -21.67
N TYR A 185 -18.76 -15.90 -20.95
CA TYR A 185 -18.64 -14.52 -21.42
C TYR A 185 -17.19 -14.07 -21.65
N ALA A 186 -16.26 -15.02 -21.83
CA ALA A 186 -14.88 -14.72 -22.18
C ALA A 186 -14.80 -14.00 -23.54
N GLY A 187 -14.82 -12.67 -23.50
CA GLY A 187 -14.88 -11.82 -24.68
C GLY A 187 -15.65 -10.52 -24.45
N THR A 188 -16.55 -10.48 -23.45
CA THR A 188 -17.31 -9.26 -23.08
C THR A 188 -16.72 -8.52 -21.88
N ALA A 189 -15.70 -9.11 -21.23
CA ALA A 189 -14.99 -8.47 -20.13
C ALA A 189 -14.18 -7.29 -20.67
N SER A 190 -14.73 -6.08 -20.55
CA SER A 190 -13.98 -4.84 -20.66
C SER A 190 -13.00 -4.71 -19.48
N ASP A 191 -11.84 -4.10 -19.73
CA ASP A 191 -10.91 -3.71 -18.68
C ASP A 191 -11.40 -2.50 -17.86
N ASP A 192 -12.52 -1.90 -18.29
CA ASP A 192 -13.16 -0.79 -17.61
C ASP A 192 -13.78 -1.21 -16.28
N THR A 193 -13.68 -0.31 -15.31
CA THR A 193 -14.37 -0.49 -14.03
C THR A 193 -15.88 -0.47 -14.30
N PRO A 194 -16.67 -1.46 -13.86
CA PRO A 194 -18.11 -1.42 -14.08
C PRO A 194 -18.74 -0.25 -13.30
N LEU A 195 -19.75 0.41 -13.88
CA LEU A 195 -20.41 1.59 -13.28
C LEU A 195 -20.89 1.33 -11.84
N VAL A 196 -21.41 0.13 -11.57
CA VAL A 196 -21.85 -0.30 -10.23
C VAL A 196 -20.70 -0.25 -9.19
N ALA A 197 -19.48 -0.58 -9.60
CA ALA A 197 -18.32 -0.48 -8.71
C ALA A 197 -17.93 0.98 -8.45
N THR A 198 -18.07 1.86 -9.45
CA THR A 198 -17.89 3.31 -9.31
C THR A 198 -18.94 3.89 -8.35
N GLN A 199 -20.22 3.58 -8.52
CA GLN A 199 -21.31 4.03 -7.64
C GLN A 199 -21.04 3.65 -6.19
N ARG A 200 -20.66 2.39 -5.93
CA ARG A 200 -20.34 1.93 -4.58
C ARG A 200 -19.17 2.69 -3.96
N ARG A 201 -18.15 3.05 -4.75
CA ARG A 201 -17.02 3.87 -4.25
C ARG A 201 -17.46 5.29 -3.91
N VAL A 202 -18.31 5.90 -4.75
CA VAL A 202 -18.88 7.23 -4.50
C VAL A 202 -19.65 7.23 -3.18
N LEU A 203 -20.57 6.28 -2.97
CA LEU A 203 -21.37 6.19 -1.73
C LEU A 203 -20.53 6.04 -0.45
N LEU A 204 -19.37 5.37 -0.54
CA LEU A 204 -18.45 5.21 0.59
C LEU A 204 -17.52 6.41 0.81
N SER A 205 -17.50 7.37 -0.11
CA SER A 205 -16.56 8.49 -0.08
C SER A 205 -16.96 9.60 0.90
N PRO A 206 -15.99 10.29 1.53
CA PRO A 206 -16.26 11.50 2.29
C PRO A 206 -16.89 12.61 1.42
N ALA A 207 -16.54 12.65 0.14
CA ALA A 207 -17.09 13.60 -0.82
C ALA A 207 -18.61 13.46 -0.95
N TYR A 208 -19.11 12.22 -1.03
CA TYR A 208 -20.55 11.96 -1.09
C TYR A 208 -21.24 12.39 0.20
N ARG A 209 -20.68 12.03 1.36
CA ARG A 209 -21.24 12.44 2.67
C ARG A 209 -21.30 13.96 2.84
N ALA A 210 -20.38 14.71 2.23
CA ALA A 210 -20.36 16.17 2.29
C ALA A 210 -21.51 16.82 1.52
N VAL A 211 -22.06 16.15 0.49
CA VAL A 211 -23.12 16.71 -0.37
C VAL A 211 -24.42 15.91 -0.35
N ASP A 212 -24.51 14.79 0.37
CA ASP A 212 -25.66 13.88 0.41
C ASP A 212 -26.99 14.61 0.64
N GLY A 213 -27.03 15.58 1.57
CA GLY A 213 -28.23 16.38 1.85
C GLY A 213 -28.68 17.31 0.70
N LEU A 214 -27.79 17.61 -0.25
CA LEU A 214 -28.05 18.43 -1.43
C LEU A 214 -28.56 17.58 -2.61
N LEU A 215 -28.32 16.27 -2.61
CA LEU A 215 -28.67 15.38 -3.72
C LEU A 215 -30.18 15.12 -3.76
N ARG A 216 -30.71 14.97 -4.98
CA ARG A 216 -32.15 14.77 -5.25
C ARG A 216 -32.43 13.59 -6.18
N SER A 217 -31.41 13.02 -6.82
CA SER A 217 -31.53 11.84 -7.68
C SER A 217 -30.40 10.84 -7.39
N ASP A 218 -30.51 9.65 -7.98
CA ASP A 218 -29.36 8.77 -8.20
C ASP A 218 -28.51 9.29 -9.39
N ILE A 219 -27.53 8.51 -9.85
CA ILE A 219 -26.67 8.83 -10.99
C ILE A 219 -27.52 9.27 -12.19
N HIS A 220 -27.31 10.51 -12.62
CA HIS A 220 -27.97 11.07 -13.78
C HIS A 220 -27.23 10.73 -15.07
N ASP A 221 -25.92 10.94 -15.07
CA ASP A 221 -25.03 10.65 -16.20
C ASP A 221 -23.62 10.29 -15.72
N TYR A 222 -22.83 9.65 -16.58
CA TYR A 222 -21.42 9.41 -16.35
C TYR A 222 -20.63 9.47 -17.65
N TRP A 223 -19.40 9.97 -17.56
CA TRP A 223 -18.47 9.96 -18.68
C TRP A 223 -17.06 9.69 -18.17
N ASP A 224 -16.23 9.14 -19.04
CA ASP A 224 -14.82 8.90 -18.76
C ASP A 224 -13.98 9.93 -19.49
N ASP A 225 -13.00 10.49 -18.78
CA ASP A 225 -12.02 11.41 -19.33
C ASP A 225 -10.66 11.12 -18.69
N GLU A 226 -9.72 10.69 -19.54
CA GLU A 226 -8.37 10.24 -19.19
C GLU A 226 -8.32 9.24 -18.01
N ASP A 227 -7.80 9.67 -16.86
CA ASP A 227 -7.62 8.86 -15.64
C ASP A 227 -8.81 8.94 -14.67
N TRP A 228 -9.90 9.62 -15.05
CA TRP A 228 -11.05 9.89 -14.20
C TRP A 228 -12.37 9.48 -14.84
N ARG A 229 -13.20 8.83 -14.04
CA ARG A 229 -14.62 8.71 -14.31
C ARG A 229 -15.37 9.83 -13.60
N TYR A 230 -16.14 10.59 -14.35
CA TYR A 230 -17.05 11.59 -13.83
C TYR A 230 -18.45 11.01 -13.71
N VAL A 231 -19.12 11.31 -12.58
CA VAL A 231 -20.48 10.85 -12.30
C VAL A 231 -21.30 12.04 -11.84
N SER A 232 -22.39 12.35 -12.53
CA SER A 232 -23.28 13.46 -12.21
C SER A 232 -24.51 13.00 -11.43
N TYR A 233 -24.93 13.84 -10.48
CA TYR A 233 -26.14 13.68 -9.70
C TYR A 233 -26.92 14.99 -9.75
N ALA A 234 -28.25 14.92 -9.83
CA ALA A 234 -29.07 16.10 -9.66
C ALA A 234 -29.00 16.55 -8.19
N ALA A 235 -28.74 17.84 -7.99
CA ALA A 235 -28.61 18.46 -6.69
C ALA A 235 -29.46 19.74 -6.59
N LYS A 236 -29.64 20.23 -5.37
CA LYS A 236 -30.24 21.53 -5.10
C LYS A 236 -29.36 22.29 -4.14
N TYR A 237 -28.88 23.45 -4.55
CA TYR A 237 -28.04 24.33 -3.73
C TYR A 237 -28.72 25.69 -3.59
N ASP A 238 -28.91 26.13 -2.35
CA ASP A 238 -29.56 27.41 -2.02
C ASP A 238 -30.88 27.67 -2.78
N GLY A 239 -31.76 26.67 -2.81
CA GLY A 239 -33.05 26.80 -3.50
C GLY A 239 -33.00 26.60 -5.03
N ARG A 240 -31.83 26.63 -5.66
CA ARG A 240 -31.63 26.53 -7.11
C ARG A 240 -31.27 25.11 -7.56
N ARG A 241 -31.59 24.78 -8.81
CA ARG A 241 -31.16 23.53 -9.44
C ARG A 241 -29.65 23.57 -9.63
N ALA A 242 -28.99 22.47 -9.32
CA ALA A 242 -27.56 22.33 -9.46
C ALA A 242 -27.23 20.88 -9.83
N THR A 243 -26.00 20.63 -10.26
CA THR A 243 -25.49 19.29 -10.55
C THR A 243 -24.28 19.03 -9.68
N ALA A 244 -24.29 17.93 -8.93
CA ALA A 244 -23.10 17.46 -8.21
C ALA A 244 -22.32 16.50 -9.10
N VAL A 245 -21.08 16.86 -9.44
CA VAL A 245 -20.18 16.07 -10.27
C VAL A 245 -19.08 15.49 -9.40
N PHE A 246 -19.01 14.16 -9.35
CA PHE A 246 -17.98 13.41 -8.67
C PHE A 246 -16.89 13.00 -9.64
N ALA A 247 -15.64 13.34 -9.34
CA ALA A 247 -14.46 12.83 -10.04
C ALA A 247 -13.91 11.60 -9.31
N VAL A 248 -13.99 10.44 -9.97
CA VAL A 248 -13.57 9.15 -9.43
C VAL A 248 -12.34 8.64 -10.21
N PRO A 249 -11.18 8.48 -9.56
CA PRO A 249 -9.98 8.05 -10.26
C PRO A 249 -10.07 6.56 -10.65
N HIS A 250 -9.68 6.22 -11.88
CA HIS A 250 -9.65 4.83 -12.35
C HIS A 250 -8.64 3.99 -11.55
N GLN A 251 -7.44 4.55 -11.35
CA GLN A 251 -6.30 3.80 -10.81
C GLN A 251 -6.23 3.78 -9.27
N ASN A 252 -6.88 4.73 -8.61
CA ASN A 252 -6.86 4.85 -7.15
C ASN A 252 -8.18 4.36 -6.54
N SER A 253 -8.13 3.26 -5.80
CA SER A 253 -9.32 2.66 -5.18
C SER A 253 -9.71 3.28 -3.83
N THR A 254 -8.97 4.27 -3.33
CA THR A 254 -9.29 4.90 -2.04
C THR A 254 -10.49 5.84 -2.15
N PRO A 255 -11.55 5.68 -1.34
CA PRO A 255 -12.72 6.56 -1.39
C PRO A 255 -12.40 8.02 -1.07
N SER A 256 -11.34 8.27 -0.29
CA SER A 256 -10.87 9.63 0.05
C SER A 256 -10.18 10.34 -1.11
N ALA A 257 -9.85 9.67 -2.21
CA ALA A 257 -9.32 10.29 -3.42
C ALA A 257 -10.41 10.90 -4.30
N ILE A 258 -11.68 10.54 -4.06
CA ILE A 258 -12.83 11.08 -4.80
C ILE A 258 -13.01 12.54 -4.43
N ARG A 259 -13.31 13.36 -5.44
CA ARG A 259 -13.58 14.79 -5.30
C ARG A 259 -14.98 15.07 -5.82
N VAL A 260 -15.62 16.12 -5.30
CA VAL A 260 -16.93 16.55 -5.76
C VAL A 260 -16.94 18.06 -5.95
N ALA A 261 -17.68 18.51 -6.96
CA ALA A 261 -18.03 19.91 -7.16
C ALA A 261 -19.52 19.99 -7.46
N VAL A 262 -20.19 20.99 -6.89
CA VAL A 262 -21.57 21.33 -7.23
C VAL A 262 -21.51 22.49 -8.21
N VAL A 263 -22.05 22.29 -9.40
CA VAL A 263 -22.07 23.25 -10.50
C VAL A 263 -23.50 23.69 -10.81
N ASP A 264 -23.65 24.93 -11.25
CA ASP A 264 -24.91 25.45 -11.79
C ASP A 264 -25.16 24.90 -13.21
N GLU A 265 -26.35 25.16 -13.77
CA GLU A 265 -26.71 24.83 -15.15
C GLU A 265 -25.77 25.52 -16.17
N GLU A 266 -25.16 26.64 -15.80
CA GLU A 266 -24.17 27.39 -16.60
C GLU A 266 -22.74 26.82 -16.48
N GLY A 267 -22.54 25.75 -15.70
CA GLY A 267 -21.24 25.10 -15.48
C GLY A 267 -20.33 25.81 -14.46
N LEU A 268 -20.81 26.89 -13.84
CA LEU A 268 -20.08 27.60 -12.78
C LEU A 268 -20.10 26.79 -11.48
N THR A 269 -18.94 26.68 -10.82
CA THR A 269 -18.83 25.97 -9.55
C THR A 269 -19.45 26.80 -8.41
N LEU A 270 -20.60 26.35 -7.91
CA LEU A 270 -21.35 26.99 -6.82
C LEU A 270 -20.79 26.61 -5.45
N TYR A 271 -20.42 25.34 -5.30
CA TYR A 271 -19.88 24.81 -4.07
C TYR A 271 -18.84 23.75 -4.36
N ARG A 272 -17.63 23.99 -3.88
CA ARG A 272 -16.59 22.99 -3.81
C ARG A 272 -16.36 22.72 -2.34
N PRO A 273 -16.82 21.59 -1.80
CA PRO A 273 -16.36 21.20 -0.48
C PRO A 273 -14.84 21.12 -0.59
N THR A 274 -14.14 21.97 0.14
CA THR A 274 -12.81 21.66 0.61
C THR A 274 -13.03 20.46 1.50
N VAL A 275 -13.09 19.28 0.89
CA VAL A 275 -12.78 18.04 1.59
C VAL A 275 -11.34 18.30 1.97
N LEU A 276 -11.13 18.86 3.17
CA LEU A 276 -9.87 18.77 3.87
C LEU A 276 -9.48 17.33 3.61
N ALA A 277 -8.39 17.14 2.86
CA ALA A 277 -7.70 15.88 2.89
C ALA A 277 -7.61 15.62 4.37
N THR A 278 -8.43 14.69 4.85
CA THR A 278 -8.32 14.20 6.20
C THR A 278 -6.97 13.53 6.11
N ALA A 279 -5.94 14.31 6.49
CA ALA A 279 -4.62 13.83 6.73
C ALA A 279 -4.83 12.66 7.68
N GLY A 280 -4.63 11.47 7.14
CA GLY A 280 -5.12 10.20 7.64
C GLY A 280 -4.48 9.06 6.87
#